data_AF-A0A5S6PZ13-F1
#
_entry.id   AF-A0A5S6PZ13-F1
#
_cell.length_a   1.000
_cell.length_b   1.000
_cell.length_c   1.000
_cell.angle_alpha   90.00
_cell.angle_beta   90.00
_cell.angle_gamma   90.00
#
_symmetry.space_group_name_H-M   'P 1'
#
loop_
_entity.id
_entity.type
_entity.pdbx_description
1 polymer ?
#
loop_
_entity_poly.entity_id
_entity_poly.type
_entity_poly.pdbx_seq_one_letter_code
_entity_poly.pdbx_strand_id
1 'polypeptide(L)'
;MTSAEFPVEGGEKSPNSSKSGSEEKLSETKNETEVSTSVATCDKNSYVKHPLMYTWMLWYLKNERNKMWSDCLRAVGKVSTIEDFWSLYRIIQEASTLQVGSDYYFFKENIRPEWEDEMNCNGGRWIVTVDRNSHRVDTIWLELLVAMLGEQFGIYSDQICGATVNIRHRGFKVCLWTKDALNQESNIRIGQIMKEKLGIQESISYESHADAGVKHDSTFKAKYKALARRRVEKMGAKKVSVGLGLRPETLICDDVFRKDEYVDSKNEQVDPCMINSIIPIMDSLGSGF
;
A
#
# COMPACT_ATOMS: atom_id res chain seq x y z
N MET A 1 72.31 14.30 21.22
CA MET A 1 73.26 13.35 20.62
C MET A 1 72.43 12.21 20.04
N THR A 2 72.29 11.99 18.74
CA THR A 2 72.68 12.71 17.50
C THR A 2 71.65 12.28 16.43
N SER A 3 70.95 13.15 15.70
CA SER A 3 71.41 14.16 14.71
C SER A 3 71.92 13.52 13.41
N ALA A 4 71.08 13.54 12.37
CA ALA A 4 71.31 13.20 10.96
C ALA A 4 70.09 13.69 10.14
N GLU A 5 70.29 14.39 9.02
CA GLU A 5 69.26 15.27 8.44
C GLU A 5 69.11 15.23 6.89
N PHE A 6 68.05 15.92 6.40
CA PHE A 6 67.66 16.43 5.05
C PHE A 6 68.74 16.54 3.92
N PRO A 7 68.38 16.51 2.60
CA PRO A 7 67.61 17.55 1.85
C PRO A 7 66.59 16.97 0.80
N VAL A 8 65.73 17.68 0.02
CA VAL A 8 65.59 19.07 -0.51
C VAL A 8 66.45 19.36 -1.77
N GLU A 9 66.03 20.04 -2.86
CA GLU A 9 64.78 20.77 -3.23
C GLU A 9 64.03 20.05 -4.42
N GLY A 10 63.44 20.60 -5.51
CA GLY A 10 63.29 21.99 -6.03
C GLY A 10 62.47 22.13 -7.35
N GLY A 11 62.44 23.35 -7.92
CA GLY A 11 61.62 23.74 -9.10
C GLY A 11 62.19 23.40 -10.50
N GLU A 12 61.66 23.90 -11.64
CA GLU A 12 60.68 24.98 -11.88
C GLU A 12 60.15 24.99 -13.36
N LYS A 13 59.30 25.97 -13.71
CA LYS A 13 58.99 26.54 -15.06
C LYS A 13 58.10 25.80 -16.09
N SER A 14 56.89 26.35 -16.23
CA SER A 14 56.13 26.53 -17.50
C SER A 14 56.88 27.53 -18.45
N PRO A 15 56.54 27.71 -19.76
CA PRO A 15 55.31 28.45 -20.13
C PRO A 15 54.68 28.23 -21.55
N ASN A 16 53.45 28.76 -21.72
CA ASN A 16 52.89 29.43 -22.93
C ASN A 16 52.55 28.66 -24.23
N SER A 17 51.60 29.13 -25.10
CA SER A 17 50.38 29.97 -24.91
C SER A 17 49.56 30.19 -26.20
N SER A 18 48.22 30.11 -26.12
CA SER A 18 47.22 30.90 -26.93
C SER A 18 47.12 30.66 -28.47
N LYS A 19 46.10 31.08 -29.25
CA LYS A 19 44.88 31.89 -29.00
C LYS A 19 43.76 31.72 -30.09
N SER A 20 42.49 31.78 -29.68
CA SER A 20 41.26 32.32 -30.35
C SER A 20 40.96 32.27 -31.88
N GLY A 21 39.78 31.71 -32.23
CA GLY A 21 38.79 32.21 -33.24
C GLY A 21 39.08 32.09 -34.75
N SER A 22 38.11 32.19 -35.67
CA SER A 22 36.62 32.09 -35.62
C SER A 22 36.01 32.05 -37.04
N GLU A 23 34.69 31.76 -37.16
CA GLU A 23 33.79 31.97 -38.33
C GLU A 23 33.79 30.95 -39.51
N GLU A 24 32.78 31.11 -40.39
CA GLU A 24 32.05 30.06 -41.13
C GLU A 24 32.54 29.77 -42.56
N LYS A 25 32.17 28.59 -43.12
CA LYS A 25 31.41 28.58 -44.40
C LYS A 25 30.60 27.30 -44.68
N LEU A 26 29.51 27.49 -45.44
CA LEU A 26 28.59 26.48 -45.96
C LEU A 26 28.97 26.02 -47.38
N SER A 27 28.81 24.72 -47.68
CA SER A 27 28.64 24.22 -49.06
C SER A 27 27.97 22.84 -49.09
N GLU A 28 26.88 22.70 -49.85
CA GLU A 28 26.20 21.42 -50.14
C GLU A 28 26.96 20.58 -51.18
N THR A 29 26.73 19.26 -51.24
CA THR A 29 26.32 18.52 -52.48
C THR A 29 25.92 17.06 -52.18
N LYS A 30 24.60 16.82 -52.19
CA LYS A 30 23.84 15.69 -52.78
C LYS A 30 24.39 14.25 -52.84
N ASN A 31 23.50 13.34 -52.39
CA ASN A 31 23.27 11.95 -52.85
C ASN A 31 24.36 10.91 -52.46
N GLU A 32 24.07 9.62 -52.26
CA GLU A 32 22.95 8.79 -52.76
C GLU A 32 22.13 8.05 -51.68
N THR A 33 21.17 7.23 -52.12
CA THR A 33 20.05 6.69 -51.34
C THR A 33 20.17 5.18 -51.13
N GLU A 34 20.41 4.73 -49.90
CA GLU A 34 20.10 3.35 -49.49
C GLU A 34 18.90 3.34 -48.54
N VAL A 35 17.71 3.01 -49.08
CA VAL A 35 16.54 2.67 -48.25
C VAL A 35 16.74 1.26 -47.71
N SER A 36 17.57 1.15 -46.68
CA SER A 36 17.59 -0.01 -45.78
C SER A 36 16.27 -0.03 -45.02
N THR A 37 15.26 -0.67 -45.59
CA THR A 37 13.97 -0.94 -44.94
C THR A 37 14.24 -1.78 -43.70
N SER A 38 14.33 -1.12 -42.54
CA SER A 38 14.47 -1.78 -41.24
C SER A 38 13.17 -2.51 -40.94
N VAL A 39 13.08 -3.76 -41.38
CA VAL A 39 12.00 -4.68 -41.03
C VAL A 39 11.92 -4.72 -39.51
N ALA A 40 10.84 -4.16 -38.96
CA ALA A 40 10.64 -4.12 -37.53
C ALA A 40 10.45 -5.55 -37.02
N THR A 41 11.53 -6.17 -36.55
CA THR A 41 11.51 -7.40 -35.79
C THR A 41 10.80 -7.11 -34.47
N CYS A 42 9.48 -7.29 -34.48
CA CYS A 42 8.67 -7.30 -33.28
C CYS A 42 9.17 -8.46 -32.41
N ASP A 43 9.97 -8.14 -31.39
CA ASP A 43 10.39 -9.09 -30.36
C ASP A 43 9.16 -9.48 -29.54
N LYS A 44 8.51 -10.58 -29.96
CA LYS A 44 7.25 -11.11 -29.39
C LYS A 44 7.36 -11.63 -27.94
N ASN A 45 8.39 -11.20 -27.22
CA ASN A 45 8.75 -11.69 -25.88
C ASN A 45 9.21 -10.56 -24.93
N SER A 46 8.95 -9.30 -25.26
CA SER A 46 9.14 -8.17 -24.34
C SER A 46 8.06 -8.20 -23.23
N TYR A 47 8.29 -9.01 -22.19
CA TYR A 47 7.44 -9.06 -21.00
C TYR A 47 7.51 -7.73 -20.23
N VAL A 48 6.61 -6.82 -20.57
CA VAL A 48 6.42 -5.56 -19.83
C VAL A 48 5.85 -5.88 -18.45
N LYS A 49 6.60 -5.53 -17.41
CA LYS A 49 6.13 -5.61 -16.01
C LYS A 49 5.19 -4.45 -15.69
N HIS A 50 4.22 -4.68 -14.81
CA HIS A 50 3.25 -3.67 -14.37
C HIS A 50 3.73 -2.98 -13.09
N PRO A 51 4.25 -1.75 -13.15
CA PRO A 51 4.82 -1.06 -11.99
C PRO A 51 3.75 -0.68 -10.97
N LEU A 52 4.16 -0.64 -9.70
CA LEU A 52 3.32 -0.21 -8.57
C LEU A 52 3.49 1.29 -8.31
N MET A 53 2.47 1.92 -7.71
CA MET A 53 2.50 3.34 -7.31
C MET A 53 3.56 3.63 -6.24
N TYR A 54 3.70 2.72 -5.26
CA TYR A 54 4.80 2.71 -4.31
C TYR A 54 5.58 1.41 -4.46
N THR A 55 6.88 1.47 -4.13
CA THR A 55 7.69 0.27 -3.92
C THR A 55 7.56 -0.18 -2.46
N TRP A 56 7.54 -1.49 -2.23
CA TRP A 56 7.25 -2.09 -0.92
C TRP A 56 8.36 -3.06 -0.49
N MET A 57 8.45 -3.28 0.82
CA MET A 57 9.39 -4.19 1.48
C MET A 57 8.61 -5.20 2.34
N LEU A 58 8.79 -6.49 2.06
CA LEU A 58 8.35 -7.57 2.94
C LEU A 58 9.45 -7.87 3.97
N TRP A 59 9.07 -7.87 5.24
CA TRP A 59 9.91 -8.27 6.37
C TRP A 59 9.28 -9.45 7.10
N TYR A 60 10.12 -10.35 7.59
CA TYR A 60 9.76 -11.47 8.46
C TYR A 60 10.47 -11.31 9.79
N LEU A 61 9.72 -11.48 10.88
CA LEU A 61 10.29 -11.59 12.21
C LEU A 61 10.00 -12.97 12.78
N LYS A 62 11.03 -13.58 13.35
CA LYS A 62 10.94 -14.80 14.14
C LYS A 62 11.39 -14.48 15.57
N ASN A 63 10.46 -14.42 16.51
CA ASN A 63 10.77 -14.07 17.90
C ASN A 63 11.70 -15.12 18.56
N GLU A 64 12.96 -14.75 18.75
CA GLU A 64 13.96 -15.53 19.46
C GLU A 64 14.25 -14.87 20.81
N ARG A 65 13.80 -15.49 21.90
CA ARG A 65 13.78 -14.94 23.28
C ARG A 65 15.12 -14.40 23.84
N ASN A 66 16.23 -14.69 23.16
CA ASN A 66 17.59 -14.37 23.59
C ASN A 66 18.23 -13.22 22.77
N LYS A 67 17.43 -12.53 21.93
CA LYS A 67 17.85 -11.42 21.07
C LYS A 67 16.96 -10.19 21.26
N MET A 68 17.41 -9.02 20.79
CA MET A 68 16.51 -7.87 20.69
C MET A 68 15.53 -8.06 19.52
N TRP A 69 14.39 -7.37 19.58
CA TRP A 69 13.34 -7.46 18.56
C TRP A 69 13.86 -7.05 17.17
N SER A 70 14.72 -6.01 17.12
CA SER A 70 15.43 -5.53 15.94
C SER A 70 16.21 -6.64 15.23
N ASP A 71 16.94 -7.45 16.01
CA ASP A 71 17.84 -8.48 15.49
C ASP A 71 17.08 -9.74 15.04
N CYS A 72 15.79 -9.81 15.37
CA CYS A 72 14.87 -10.85 14.94
C CYS A 72 14.15 -10.47 13.63
N LEU A 73 14.12 -9.19 13.26
CA LEU A 73 13.52 -8.66 12.03
C LEU A 73 14.47 -8.87 10.85
N ARG A 74 13.94 -9.39 9.73
CA ARG A 74 14.72 -9.64 8.51
C ARG A 74 13.95 -9.19 7.27
N ALA A 75 14.60 -8.41 6.40
CA ALA A 75 14.09 -8.19 5.06
C ALA A 75 14.02 -9.51 4.28
N VAL A 76 12.92 -9.74 3.57
CA VAL A 76 12.66 -10.95 2.76
C VAL A 76 12.74 -10.64 1.27
N GLY A 77 12.14 -9.53 0.85
CA GLY A 77 12.11 -9.13 -0.55
C GLY A 77 11.59 -7.71 -0.76
N LYS A 78 12.06 -7.10 -1.85
CA LYS A 78 11.61 -5.81 -2.38
C LYS A 78 10.60 -6.07 -3.50
N VAL A 79 9.53 -5.27 -3.56
CA VAL A 79 8.41 -5.44 -4.50
C VAL A 79 8.14 -4.10 -5.19
N SER A 80 8.45 -4.02 -6.49
CA SER A 80 8.28 -2.83 -7.33
C SER A 80 7.22 -2.98 -8.44
N THR A 81 6.88 -4.22 -8.80
CA THR A 81 5.87 -4.54 -9.81
C THR A 81 4.89 -5.62 -9.33
N ILE A 82 3.76 -5.78 -10.02
CA ILE A 82 2.77 -6.83 -9.73
C ILE A 82 3.38 -8.24 -9.88
N GLU A 83 4.30 -8.43 -10.84
CA GLU A 83 5.00 -9.69 -11.05
C GLU A 83 6.01 -9.98 -9.93
N ASP A 84 6.68 -8.94 -9.39
CA ASP A 84 7.54 -9.08 -8.21
C ASP A 84 6.73 -9.57 -7.00
N PHE A 85 5.54 -8.98 -6.81
CA PHE A 85 4.63 -9.34 -5.72
C PHE A 85 4.22 -10.81 -5.79
N TRP A 86 3.64 -11.25 -6.92
CA TRP A 86 3.16 -12.63 -7.04
C TRP A 86 4.30 -13.66 -7.03
N SER A 87 5.47 -13.31 -7.57
CA SER A 87 6.66 -14.16 -7.48
C SER A 87 7.12 -14.34 -6.03
N LEU A 88 7.17 -13.25 -5.25
CA LEU A 88 7.53 -13.30 -3.83
C LEU A 88 6.47 -14.04 -3.00
N TYR A 89 5.18 -13.72 -3.20
CA TYR A 89 4.08 -14.32 -2.44
C TYR A 89 3.99 -15.84 -2.66
N ARG A 90 4.34 -16.34 -3.85
CA ARG A 90 4.42 -17.78 -4.16
C ARG A 90 5.59 -18.51 -3.45
N ILE A 91 6.65 -17.79 -3.07
CA ILE A 91 7.89 -18.37 -2.50
C ILE A 91 7.87 -18.34 -0.97
N ILE A 92 7.17 -17.39 -0.35
CA ILE A 92 7.03 -17.29 1.10
C ILE A 92 6.03 -18.31 1.66
N GLN A 93 6.08 -18.51 2.98
CA GLN A 93 5.20 -19.41 3.69
C GLN A 93 3.86 -18.72 4.06
N GLU A 94 2.75 -19.44 4.01
CA GLU A 94 1.43 -18.93 4.40
C GLU A 94 1.36 -18.54 5.88
N ALA A 95 0.66 -17.45 6.20
CA ALA A 95 0.63 -16.84 7.53
C ALA A 95 -0.05 -17.73 8.59
N SER A 96 -1.02 -18.57 8.21
CA SER A 96 -1.62 -19.57 9.11
C SER A 96 -0.63 -20.65 9.56
N THR A 97 0.33 -21.00 8.69
CA THR A 97 1.27 -22.11 8.90
C THR A 97 2.55 -21.72 9.62
N LEU A 98 2.82 -20.41 9.76
CA LEU A 98 3.99 -19.87 10.46
C LEU A 98 4.05 -20.27 11.95
N GLN A 99 5.27 -20.32 12.49
CA GLN A 99 5.50 -20.60 13.91
C GLN A 99 4.90 -19.50 14.80
N VAL A 100 4.29 -19.90 15.93
CA VAL A 100 3.70 -18.96 16.89
C VAL A 100 4.78 -18.06 17.50
N GLY A 101 4.54 -16.75 17.47
CA GLY A 101 5.54 -15.72 17.80
C GLY A 101 6.27 -15.16 16.57
N SER A 102 6.00 -15.67 15.37
CA SER A 102 6.44 -15.03 14.12
C SER A 102 5.47 -13.96 13.67
N ASP A 103 5.96 -13.04 12.84
CA ASP A 103 5.23 -11.91 12.26
C ASP A 103 5.70 -11.66 10.81
N TYR A 104 4.77 -11.28 9.92
CA TYR A 104 5.11 -10.63 8.65
C TYR A 104 4.73 -9.14 8.70
N TYR A 105 5.53 -8.31 8.05
CA TYR A 105 5.31 -6.88 7.88
C TYR A 105 5.50 -6.53 6.40
N PHE A 106 4.57 -5.78 5.81
CA PHE A 106 4.65 -5.33 4.42
C PHE A 106 4.45 -3.82 4.38
N PHE A 107 5.54 -3.07 4.23
CA PHE A 107 5.59 -1.60 4.37
C PHE A 107 6.10 -0.96 3.08
N LYS A 108 5.77 0.33 2.88
CA LYS A 108 6.39 1.12 1.80
C LYS A 108 7.90 1.19 2.01
N GLU A 109 8.65 1.28 0.91
CA GLU A 109 10.09 1.47 0.97
C GLU A 109 10.46 2.73 1.78
N ASN A 110 11.58 2.66 2.50
CA ASN A 110 12.07 3.64 3.47
C ASN A 110 11.25 3.80 4.76
N ILE A 111 10.11 3.10 4.93
CA ILE A 111 9.42 3.00 6.23
C ILE A 111 9.82 1.67 6.90
N ARG A 112 10.40 1.76 8.09
CA ARG A 112 10.70 0.59 8.94
C ARG A 112 9.42 0.13 9.64
N PRO A 113 9.22 -1.18 9.88
CA PRO A 113 8.07 -1.70 10.62
C PRO A 113 8.18 -1.51 12.15
N GLU A 114 8.79 -0.40 12.55
CA GLU A 114 9.10 0.02 13.91
C GLU A 114 8.15 1.15 14.33
N TRP A 115 7.80 1.25 15.61
CA TRP A 115 6.93 2.34 16.08
C TRP A 115 7.74 3.61 16.39
N GLU A 116 9.06 3.48 16.45
CA GLU A 116 10.06 4.52 16.56
C GLU A 116 10.32 5.25 15.22
N ASP A 117 9.88 4.68 14.10
CA ASP A 117 10.01 5.27 12.75
C ASP A 117 9.22 6.59 12.63
N GLU A 118 9.79 7.60 11.98
CA GLU A 118 9.20 8.94 11.82
C GLU A 118 7.80 8.91 11.19
N MET A 119 7.54 7.95 10.31
CA MET A 119 6.26 7.77 9.63
C MET A 119 5.24 6.95 10.44
N ASN A 120 5.65 6.33 11.55
CA ASN A 120 4.78 5.50 12.41
C ASN A 120 4.57 6.08 13.82
N CYS A 121 5.49 6.89 14.35
CA CYS A 121 5.50 7.25 15.77
C CYS A 121 4.29 8.08 16.23
N ASN A 122 3.78 8.98 15.37
CA ASN A 122 2.54 9.74 15.58
C ASN A 122 1.28 8.99 15.08
N GLY A 123 1.48 7.80 14.52
CA GLY A 123 0.47 7.02 13.82
C GLY A 123 -0.31 6.06 14.69
N GLY A 124 -0.99 5.15 14.00
CA GLY A 124 -1.75 4.07 14.61
C GLY A 124 -2.14 3.00 13.62
N ARG A 125 -2.82 1.96 14.11
CA ARG A 125 -3.19 0.77 13.34
C ARG A 125 -4.66 0.40 13.53
N TRP A 126 -5.33 0.06 12.43
CA TRP A 126 -6.54 -0.75 12.45
C TRP A 126 -6.17 -2.21 12.73
N ILE A 127 -6.98 -2.93 13.51
CA ILE A 127 -6.76 -4.34 13.86
C ILE A 127 -8.00 -5.18 13.57
N VAL A 128 -7.78 -6.23 12.79
CA VAL A 128 -8.63 -7.41 12.64
C VAL A 128 -8.05 -8.50 13.55
N THR A 129 -8.85 -9.04 14.47
CA THR A 129 -8.49 -10.27 15.19
C THR A 129 -9.21 -11.44 14.53
N VAL A 130 -8.48 -12.52 14.24
CA VAL A 130 -8.99 -13.73 13.58
C VAL A 130 -8.72 -14.93 14.49
N ASP A 131 -9.75 -15.71 14.80
CA ASP A 131 -9.62 -16.87 15.69
C ASP A 131 -8.65 -17.91 15.16
N ARG A 132 -7.95 -18.62 16.06
CA ARG A 132 -6.89 -19.56 15.67
C ARG A 132 -7.36 -20.70 14.76
N ASN A 133 -8.63 -21.06 14.86
CA ASN A 133 -9.23 -22.15 14.08
C ASN A 133 -9.83 -21.67 12.74
N SER A 134 -9.77 -20.37 12.44
CA SER A 134 -10.33 -19.79 11.21
C SER A 134 -9.31 -19.85 10.07
N HIS A 135 -9.67 -20.51 8.97
CA HIS A 135 -8.85 -20.58 7.76
C HIS A 135 -8.88 -19.27 6.93
N ARG A 136 -9.59 -18.22 7.40
CA ARG A 136 -9.69 -16.93 6.69
C ARG A 136 -8.44 -16.05 6.81
N VAL A 137 -7.46 -16.38 7.66
CA VAL A 137 -6.32 -15.47 7.92
C VAL A 137 -5.49 -15.19 6.67
N ASP A 138 -5.20 -16.20 5.86
CA ASP A 138 -4.38 -16.04 4.65
C ASP A 138 -5.11 -15.25 3.56
N THR A 139 -6.43 -15.48 3.42
CA THR A 139 -7.29 -14.65 2.56
C THR A 139 -7.32 -13.20 3.03
N ILE A 140 -7.54 -12.95 4.33
CA ILE A 140 -7.59 -11.60 4.92
C ILE A 140 -6.23 -10.90 4.83
N TRP A 141 -5.12 -11.65 4.87
CA TRP A 141 -3.79 -11.10 4.64
C TRP A 141 -3.57 -10.75 3.17
N LEU A 142 -3.82 -11.67 2.25
CA LEU A 142 -3.65 -11.45 0.81
C LEU A 142 -4.52 -10.30 0.28
N GLU A 143 -5.81 -10.27 0.64
CA GLU A 143 -6.73 -9.19 0.27
C GLU A 143 -6.26 -7.83 0.81
N LEU A 144 -5.61 -7.78 1.97
CA LEU A 144 -5.05 -6.53 2.50
C LEU A 144 -3.82 -6.09 1.71
N LEU A 145 -2.93 -7.01 1.32
CA LEU A 145 -1.78 -6.70 0.48
C LEU A 145 -2.25 -6.21 -0.91
N VAL A 146 -3.17 -6.91 -1.55
CA VAL A 146 -3.73 -6.55 -2.86
C VAL A 146 -4.51 -5.21 -2.80
N ALA A 147 -5.23 -4.94 -1.71
CA ALA A 147 -5.92 -3.65 -1.52
C ALA A 147 -4.97 -2.47 -1.36
N MET A 148 -3.80 -2.66 -0.72
CA MET A 148 -2.75 -1.64 -0.67
C MET A 148 -2.06 -1.47 -2.02
N LEU A 149 -1.60 -2.58 -2.63
CA LEU A 149 -0.84 -2.59 -3.89
C LEU A 149 -1.64 -2.04 -5.08
N GLY A 150 -2.95 -2.30 -5.11
CA GLY A 150 -3.87 -1.76 -6.10
C GLY A 150 -4.45 -0.38 -5.74
N GLU A 151 -3.83 0.35 -4.80
CA GLU A 151 -4.20 1.72 -4.40
C GLU A 151 -5.69 1.89 -4.02
N GLN A 152 -6.31 0.84 -3.49
CA GLN A 152 -7.77 0.75 -3.35
C GLN A 152 -8.34 1.63 -2.21
N PHE A 153 -7.47 2.36 -1.51
CA PHE A 153 -7.81 3.39 -0.52
C PHE A 153 -7.90 4.79 -1.15
N GLY A 154 -7.53 4.96 -2.43
CA GLY A 154 -7.66 6.20 -3.19
C GLY A 154 -6.86 7.35 -2.57
N ILE A 155 -7.51 8.51 -2.37
CA ILE A 155 -6.88 9.71 -1.77
C ILE A 155 -6.27 9.47 -0.37
N TYR A 156 -6.61 8.36 0.29
CA TYR A 156 -6.10 8.01 1.61
C TYR A 156 -4.90 7.05 1.58
N SER A 157 -4.49 6.52 0.41
CA SER A 157 -3.34 5.61 0.31
C SER A 157 -2.02 6.21 0.77
N ASP A 158 -1.81 7.51 0.59
CA ASP A 158 -0.66 8.25 1.12
C ASP A 158 -0.55 8.16 2.66
N GLN A 159 -1.68 8.00 3.35
CA GLN A 159 -1.74 7.94 4.81
C GLN A 159 -1.40 6.54 5.36
N ILE A 160 -1.29 5.52 4.50
CA ILE A 160 -0.91 4.14 4.86
C ILE A 160 0.62 3.98 4.85
N CYS A 161 1.14 3.37 5.91
CA CYS A 161 2.57 3.02 6.03
C CYS A 161 2.84 1.58 5.59
N GLY A 162 1.94 0.67 5.95
CA GLY A 162 2.10 -0.77 5.71
C GLY A 162 1.06 -1.61 6.45
N ALA A 163 1.17 -2.93 6.34
CA ALA A 163 0.34 -3.90 7.05
C ALA A 163 1.18 -4.95 7.77
N THR A 164 0.58 -5.61 8.76
CA THR A 164 1.22 -6.68 9.55
C THR A 164 0.27 -7.84 9.81
N VAL A 165 0.76 -9.08 9.74
CA VAL A 165 0.06 -10.25 10.28
C VAL A 165 0.88 -10.88 11.41
N ASN A 166 0.24 -11.02 12.57
CA ASN A 166 0.86 -11.48 13.81
C ASN A 166 0.32 -12.84 14.24
N ILE A 167 1.19 -13.85 14.33
CA ILE A 167 0.79 -15.23 14.69
C ILE A 167 0.96 -15.41 16.20
N ARG A 168 -0.14 -15.62 16.93
CA ARG A 168 -0.15 -15.75 18.41
C ARG A 168 -0.94 -16.99 18.85
N HIS A 169 -0.82 -17.37 20.13
CA HIS A 169 -1.49 -18.57 20.66
C HIS A 169 -3.03 -18.46 20.63
N ARG A 170 -3.59 -17.28 20.91
CA ARG A 170 -5.04 -17.04 20.93
C ARG A 170 -5.66 -16.88 19.53
N GLY A 171 -4.85 -16.78 18.48
CA GLY A 171 -5.30 -16.45 17.12
C GLY A 171 -4.31 -15.52 16.42
N PHE A 172 -4.79 -14.89 15.36
CA PHE A 172 -4.02 -14.00 14.51
C PHE A 172 -4.49 -12.55 14.69
N LYS A 173 -3.59 -11.59 14.51
CA LYS A 173 -3.95 -10.18 14.31
C LYS A 173 -3.46 -9.73 12.94
N VAL A 174 -4.37 -9.30 12.07
CA VAL A 174 -4.03 -8.62 10.81
C VAL A 174 -4.28 -7.14 11.02
N CYS A 175 -3.27 -6.29 10.78
CA CYS A 175 -3.32 -4.86 11.07
C CYS A 175 -2.90 -4.03 9.87
N LEU A 176 -3.47 -2.83 9.74
CA LEU A 176 -3.13 -1.82 8.72
C LEU A 176 -2.67 -0.54 9.44
N TRP A 177 -1.44 -0.11 9.20
CA TRP A 177 -0.77 1.00 9.88
C TRP A 177 -0.89 2.29 9.06
N THR A 178 -1.05 3.41 9.77
CA THR A 178 -1.32 4.75 9.21
C THR A 178 -0.53 5.81 9.95
N LYS A 179 -0.05 6.83 9.23
CA LYS A 179 1.00 7.75 9.72
C LYS A 179 0.59 8.79 10.76
N ASP A 180 -0.70 9.10 10.84
CA ASP A 180 -1.25 10.09 11.77
C ASP A 180 -2.49 9.53 12.46
N ALA A 181 -2.44 9.31 13.78
CA ALA A 181 -3.57 8.85 14.57
C ALA A 181 -4.56 9.97 14.96
N LEU A 182 -4.25 11.25 14.71
CA LEU A 182 -5.12 12.40 14.95
C LEU A 182 -6.01 12.72 13.74
N ASN A 183 -5.61 12.34 12.52
CA ASN A 183 -6.43 12.42 11.30
C ASN A 183 -7.62 11.46 11.35
N GLN A 184 -8.65 11.81 12.12
CA GLN A 184 -9.80 10.98 12.40
C GLN A 184 -10.61 10.66 11.14
N GLU A 185 -10.74 11.60 10.20
CA GLU A 185 -11.51 11.42 8.97
C GLU A 185 -10.86 10.35 8.07
N SER A 186 -9.57 10.51 7.76
CA SER A 186 -8.81 9.52 6.99
C SER A 186 -8.84 8.16 7.66
N ASN A 187 -8.55 8.09 8.97
CA ASN A 187 -8.54 6.82 9.70
C ASN A 187 -9.90 6.11 9.67
N ILE A 188 -11.00 6.82 9.92
CA ILE A 188 -12.35 6.25 9.82
C ILE A 188 -12.63 5.76 8.40
N ARG A 189 -12.26 6.53 7.36
CA ARG A 189 -12.53 6.16 5.97
C ARG A 189 -11.67 4.98 5.49
N ILE A 190 -10.40 4.93 5.86
CA ILE A 190 -9.52 3.77 5.66
C ILE A 190 -10.12 2.53 6.33
N GLY A 191 -10.59 2.64 7.58
CA GLY A 191 -11.21 1.53 8.30
C GLY A 191 -12.50 1.02 7.65
N GLN A 192 -13.30 1.89 7.04
CA GLN A 192 -14.47 1.50 6.25
C GLN A 192 -14.07 0.72 4.99
N ILE A 193 -13.09 1.24 4.22
CA ILE A 193 -12.59 0.60 2.99
C ILE A 193 -11.95 -0.75 3.31
N MET A 194 -11.11 -0.82 4.34
CA MET A 194 -10.49 -2.05 4.83
C MET A 194 -11.56 -3.11 5.17
N LYS A 195 -12.62 -2.75 5.90
CA LYS A 195 -13.72 -3.69 6.20
C LYS A 195 -14.44 -4.20 4.95
N GLU A 196 -14.64 -3.33 3.96
CA GLU A 196 -15.33 -3.66 2.71
C GLU A 196 -14.50 -4.63 1.87
N LYS A 197 -13.22 -4.33 1.63
CA LYS A 197 -12.31 -5.19 0.86
C LYS A 197 -12.08 -6.55 1.50
N LEU A 198 -11.88 -6.60 2.82
CA LEU A 198 -11.61 -7.85 3.54
C LEU A 198 -12.88 -8.69 3.84
N GLY A 199 -14.07 -8.24 3.43
CA GLY A 199 -15.32 -8.94 3.71
C GLY A 199 -15.60 -9.12 5.21
N ILE A 200 -15.26 -8.11 6.02
CA ILE A 200 -15.38 -8.15 7.49
C ILE A 200 -16.70 -7.50 7.90
N GLN A 201 -17.58 -8.29 8.54
CA GLN A 201 -18.87 -7.79 9.03
C GLN A 201 -18.70 -7.23 10.45
N GLU A 202 -17.88 -7.90 11.25
CA GLU A 202 -17.50 -7.67 12.64
C GLU A 202 -16.87 -6.28 12.86
N SER A 203 -16.90 -5.77 14.09
CA SER A 203 -16.29 -4.47 14.39
C SER A 203 -14.77 -4.56 14.54
N ILE A 204 -14.02 -3.78 13.77
CA ILE A 204 -12.56 -3.63 13.93
C ILE A 204 -12.24 -2.42 14.82
N SER A 205 -11.04 -2.40 15.42
CA SER A 205 -10.59 -1.37 16.36
C SER A 205 -9.34 -0.66 15.86
N TYR A 206 -9.24 0.64 16.12
CA TYR A 206 -8.03 1.45 15.90
C TYR A 206 -7.29 1.69 17.22
N GLU A 207 -5.98 1.50 17.21
CA GLU A 207 -5.06 1.76 18.33
C GLU A 207 -3.99 2.77 17.86
N SER A 208 -3.68 3.83 18.63
CA SER A 208 -2.49 4.64 18.33
C SER A 208 -1.22 3.95 18.84
N HIS A 209 -0.07 4.21 18.22
CA HIS A 209 1.19 3.63 18.68
C HIS A 209 1.60 4.17 20.06
N ALA A 210 1.35 5.45 20.32
CA ALA A 210 1.55 6.07 21.64
C ALA A 210 0.69 5.44 22.75
N ASP A 211 -0.60 5.16 22.51
CA ASP A 211 -1.48 4.49 23.48
C ASP A 211 -1.02 3.03 23.75
N ALA A 212 -0.49 2.37 22.72
CA ALA A 212 -0.08 0.96 22.79
C ALA A 212 1.25 0.75 23.54
N GLY A 213 2.20 1.70 23.45
CA GLY A 213 3.50 1.58 24.13
C GLY A 213 3.46 1.75 25.66
N VAL A 214 2.41 2.39 26.19
CA VAL A 214 2.36 2.84 27.60
C VAL A 214 1.85 1.76 28.58
N LYS A 215 1.26 0.65 28.12
CA LYS A 215 0.54 -0.30 29.01
C LYS A 215 0.81 -1.78 28.72
N HIS A 216 1.21 -2.49 29.78
CA HIS A 216 1.45 -3.94 29.80
C HIS A 216 0.17 -4.80 29.93
N ASP A 217 -1.01 -4.21 30.13
CA ASP A 217 -2.25 -4.95 30.41
C ASP A 217 -3.13 -5.16 29.17
N SER A 218 -3.85 -6.28 29.16
CA SER A 218 -4.44 -6.94 28.00
C SER A 218 -5.79 -6.39 27.51
N THR A 219 -6.28 -5.29 28.09
CA THR A 219 -7.61 -4.72 27.80
C THR A 219 -7.50 -3.33 27.17
N PHE A 220 -7.39 -3.27 25.84
CA PHE A 220 -7.30 -2.00 25.11
C PHE A 220 -8.66 -1.28 24.97
N LYS A 221 -8.67 0.05 25.08
CA LYS A 221 -9.83 0.90 24.80
C LYS A 221 -9.68 1.53 23.41
N ALA A 222 -10.31 0.90 22.41
CA ALA A 222 -10.28 1.32 21.00
C ALA A 222 -10.50 2.85 20.84
N LYS A 223 -9.56 3.54 20.18
CA LYS A 223 -9.65 4.99 19.90
C LYS A 223 -10.78 5.26 18.90
N TYR A 224 -10.81 4.45 17.84
CA TYR A 224 -11.93 4.38 16.90
C TYR A 224 -12.38 2.93 16.75
N LYS A 225 -13.67 2.73 16.45
CA LYS A 225 -14.26 1.39 16.24
C LYS A 225 -15.16 1.43 15.01
N ALA A 226 -14.69 0.86 13.89
CA ALA A 226 -15.49 0.76 12.68
C ALA A 226 -16.57 -0.31 12.90
N LEU A 227 -17.78 0.14 13.24
CA LEU A 227 -18.89 -0.70 13.67
C LEU A 227 -19.32 -1.72 12.61
N ALA A 228 -20.08 -2.73 13.04
CA ALA A 228 -20.69 -3.68 12.12
C ALA A 228 -21.68 -2.98 11.17
N ARG A 229 -21.73 -3.41 9.90
CA ARG A 229 -22.83 -3.01 9.00
C ARG A 229 -24.12 -3.53 9.65
N ARG A 230 -25.03 -2.64 10.04
CA ARG A 230 -26.35 -3.07 10.55
C ARG A 230 -27.01 -3.91 9.47
N ARG A 231 -27.35 -5.16 9.80
CA ARG A 231 -28.16 -6.01 8.92
C ARG A 231 -29.51 -5.32 8.78
N VAL A 232 -29.80 -4.76 7.61
CA VAL A 232 -31.12 -4.22 7.31
C VAL A 232 -32.04 -5.43 7.18
N GLU A 233 -32.70 -5.77 8.28
CA GLU A 233 -33.80 -6.72 8.26
C GLU A 233 -34.86 -6.16 7.31
N LYS A 234 -35.15 -6.89 6.23
CA LYS A 234 -36.29 -6.58 5.38
C LYS A 234 -37.55 -6.77 6.22
N MET A 235 -38.04 -5.70 6.84
CA MET A 235 -39.34 -5.69 7.51
C MET A 235 -40.36 -6.24 6.51
N GLY A 236 -40.91 -7.41 6.82
CA GLY A 236 -41.75 -8.14 5.89
C GLY A 236 -42.93 -7.28 5.48
N ALA A 237 -43.12 -7.09 4.18
CA ALA A 237 -44.25 -6.34 3.65
C ALA A 237 -45.56 -7.05 4.04
N LYS A 238 -46.16 -6.63 5.15
CA LYS A 238 -47.50 -7.07 5.54
C LYS A 238 -48.44 -6.66 4.42
N LYS A 239 -48.89 -7.65 3.66
CA LYS A 239 -49.80 -7.50 2.53
C LYS A 239 -51.18 -7.08 3.05
N VAL A 240 -51.35 -5.77 3.28
CA VAL A 240 -52.65 -5.19 3.66
C VAL A 240 -53.63 -5.48 2.54
N SER A 241 -54.69 -6.21 2.87
CA SER A 241 -55.81 -6.49 1.95
C SER A 241 -56.50 -5.18 1.61
N VAL A 242 -56.56 -4.84 0.31
CA VAL A 242 -57.15 -3.58 -0.16
C VAL A 242 -58.66 -3.62 0.00
N GLY A 243 -59.16 -3.00 1.08
CA GLY A 243 -60.56 -2.61 1.22
C GLY A 243 -60.87 -1.38 0.37
N LEU A 244 -62.07 -1.32 -0.21
CA LEU A 244 -62.52 -0.21 -1.04
C LEU A 244 -62.73 1.07 -0.23
N GLY A 245 -62.32 2.22 -0.76
CA GLY A 245 -62.96 3.51 -0.45
C GLY A 245 -62.04 4.72 -0.29
N LEU A 246 -62.39 5.77 -1.05
CA LEU A 246 -62.15 7.20 -0.77
C LEU A 246 -60.70 7.75 -0.84
N ARG A 247 -60.57 8.89 -1.54
CA ARG A 247 -59.47 9.85 -1.35
C ARG A 247 -59.83 10.76 -0.15
N PRO A 248 -58.85 11.41 0.50
CA PRO A 248 -58.50 12.76 0.02
C PRO A 248 -57.01 13.13 0.05
N GLU A 249 -56.67 14.04 -0.88
CA GLU A 249 -55.76 15.20 -0.76
C GLU A 249 -54.29 15.08 -0.26
N THR A 250 -53.55 16.15 -0.57
CA THR A 250 -52.08 16.27 -0.54
C THR A 250 -51.52 16.90 0.74
N LEU A 251 -50.50 16.27 1.31
CA LEU A 251 -49.41 16.90 2.08
C LEU A 251 -48.12 16.19 1.59
N ILE A 252 -47.15 16.85 0.95
CA ILE A 252 -46.24 17.90 1.44
C ILE A 252 -45.42 17.41 2.65
N CYS A 253 -44.18 17.04 2.36
CA CYS A 253 -43.03 17.00 3.28
C CYS A 253 -41.76 17.39 2.47
N ASP A 254 -41.71 18.65 2.02
CA ASP A 254 -40.43 19.29 1.68
C ASP A 254 -39.82 19.84 2.97
N ASP A 255 -38.59 19.46 3.30
CA ASP A 255 -37.62 20.10 4.23
C ASP A 255 -36.57 19.07 4.71
N VAL A 256 -35.28 19.34 4.86
CA VAL A 256 -34.36 20.26 4.15
C VAL A 256 -33.03 19.52 4.03
N PHE A 257 -32.45 19.43 2.84
CA PHE A 257 -30.98 19.51 2.69
C PHE A 257 -30.63 20.05 1.31
N ARG A 258 -30.24 21.33 1.28
CA ARG A 258 -29.85 22.07 0.08
C ARG A 258 -28.48 22.67 0.33
N LYS A 259 -27.74 22.91 -0.75
CA LYS A 259 -26.45 23.61 -0.83
C LYS A 259 -25.21 22.82 -0.36
N ASP A 260 -24.03 23.01 -0.96
CA ASP A 260 -23.68 23.90 -2.10
C ASP A 260 -23.04 23.12 -3.26
N GLU A 261 -23.19 23.67 -4.47
CA GLU A 261 -22.43 23.24 -5.65
C GLU A 261 -21.02 23.82 -5.57
N TYR A 262 -19.99 22.99 -5.70
CA TYR A 262 -18.62 23.47 -5.93
C TYR A 262 -18.20 23.16 -7.37
N VAL A 263 -18.16 24.19 -8.20
CA VAL A 263 -17.60 24.15 -9.54
C VAL A 263 -16.30 24.96 -9.52
N ASP A 264 -15.17 24.29 -9.69
CA ASP A 264 -14.07 24.88 -10.45
C ASP A 264 -13.34 23.82 -11.27
N SER A 265 -12.78 24.29 -12.36
CA SER A 265 -11.99 23.59 -13.35
C SER A 265 -10.62 23.15 -12.84
N LYS A 266 -10.30 21.88 -13.09
CA LYS A 266 -9.18 21.55 -13.98
C LYS A 266 -9.36 20.17 -14.59
N ASN A 267 -9.03 20.08 -15.88
CA ASN A 267 -9.28 18.93 -16.72
C ASN A 267 -7.97 18.22 -17.00
N GLU A 268 -7.78 17.04 -16.39
CA GLU A 268 -6.74 16.10 -16.77
C GLU A 268 -7.33 14.69 -16.65
N GLN A 269 -7.44 13.97 -17.77
CA GLN A 269 -8.17 12.71 -17.83
C GLN A 269 -7.30 11.58 -17.27
N VAL A 270 -7.76 10.96 -16.17
CA VAL A 270 -7.26 9.65 -15.77
C VAL A 270 -8.08 8.59 -16.50
N ASP A 271 -7.47 7.94 -17.49
CA ASP A 271 -8.16 7.00 -18.39
C ASP A 271 -8.83 5.83 -17.62
N PRO A 272 -10.16 5.63 -17.74
CA PRO A 272 -10.87 4.52 -17.09
C PRO A 272 -10.49 3.11 -17.56
N CYS A 273 -9.54 2.97 -18.50
CA CYS A 273 -9.20 1.72 -19.16
C CYS A 273 -8.38 0.76 -18.28
N MET A 274 -7.50 1.28 -17.40
CA MET A 274 -6.53 0.46 -16.66
C MET A 274 -7.13 -0.44 -15.57
N ILE A 275 -8.32 -0.12 -15.04
CA ILE A 275 -8.92 -0.88 -13.93
C ILE A 275 -9.56 -2.19 -14.42
N ASN A 276 -10.02 -2.24 -15.68
CA ASN A 276 -10.77 -3.39 -16.22
C ASN A 276 -9.87 -4.51 -16.78
N SER A 277 -8.55 -4.32 -16.86
CA SER A 277 -7.61 -5.31 -17.41
C SER A 277 -7.14 -6.38 -16.41
N ILE A 278 -7.26 -6.12 -15.10
CA ILE A 278 -6.70 -6.96 -14.04
C ILE A 278 -7.67 -8.07 -13.59
N ILE A 279 -8.98 -7.82 -13.66
CA ILE A 279 -10.03 -8.75 -13.19
C ILE A 279 -9.98 -10.14 -13.86
N PRO A 280 -9.73 -10.30 -15.19
CA PRO A 280 -9.78 -11.61 -15.85
C PRO A 280 -8.69 -12.61 -15.43
N ILE A 281 -7.64 -12.18 -14.71
CA ILE A 281 -6.49 -13.04 -14.39
C ILE A 281 -6.80 -13.98 -13.21
N MET A 282 -7.73 -13.63 -12.32
CA MET A 282 -7.98 -14.37 -11.07
C MET A 282 -8.71 -15.70 -11.29
N ASP A 283 -9.60 -15.79 -12.29
CA ASP A 283 -10.40 -17.00 -12.54
C ASP A 283 -9.58 -18.16 -13.15
N SER A 284 -8.47 -17.87 -13.84
CA SER A 284 -7.69 -18.88 -14.58
C SER A 284 -6.71 -19.70 -13.72
N LEU A 285 -6.54 -19.35 -12.43
CA LEU A 285 -5.61 -20.04 -11.52
C LEU A 285 -6.31 -20.69 -10.31
N GLY A 286 -7.62 -20.47 -10.12
CA GLY A 286 -8.40 -21.06 -9.02
C GLY A 286 -9.00 -22.44 -9.31
N SER A 287 -8.88 -22.95 -10.54
CA SER A 287 -9.49 -24.24 -10.97
C SER A 287 -8.43 -25.32 -11.18
N GLY A 288 -7.75 -25.75 -10.12
CA GLY A 288 -6.62 -26.68 -10.31
C GLY A 288 -5.86 -27.26 -9.11
N PHE A 289 -6.38 -27.21 -7.88
CA PHE A 289 -5.96 -28.07 -6.75
C PHE A 289 -7.08 -28.22 -5.72
#